data_AF-A0A814AQZ0-F1
#
_entry.id   AF-A0A814AQZ0-F1
#
_cell.length_a   1.000
_cell.length_b   1.000
_cell.length_c   1.000
_cell.angle_alpha   90.00
_cell.angle_beta   90.00
_cell.angle_gamma   90.00
#
_symmetry.space_group_name_H-M   'P 1'
#
loop_
_entity.id
_entity.type
_entity.pdbx_description
1 polymer ?
#
loop_
_entity_poly.entity_id
_entity_poly.type
_entity_poly.pdbx_seq_one_letter_code
_entity_poly.pdbx_strand_id
1 'polypeptide(L)'
;MKCVLQNRPPAQFEITDAVYAMLKATAEANNLAAKAVSKEFYIRAMEQHCGGDRPYIHPNQLELLHSEVRRESIEKFRVARKMGGEQLSQSYQQDLENEIAELFLNYKKHNDSKNVFAFSRTPTTFISCMVICYLIAGLLDVMWLGGLNFIFMFAFWVCFVLLTVWLYTKYSGEYSEIGEYIDYFADVVWNNAFQPAYSRCIRSAMQSVLGHTKPD
;
A
#
# COMPACT_ATOMS: atom_id res chain seq x y z
N MET A 1 28.78 -39.34 -44.45
CA MET A 1 28.43 -37.95 -44.08
C MET A 1 29.06 -37.48 -42.75
N LYS A 2 30.30 -37.90 -42.44
CA LYS A 2 31.10 -37.36 -41.31
C LYS A 2 32.54 -37.19 -41.77
N CYS A 3 32.82 -36.22 -42.65
CA CYS A 3 34.20 -36.00 -43.12
C CYS A 3 34.49 -34.56 -43.56
N VAL A 4 33.76 -33.55 -43.05
CA VAL A 4 34.03 -32.13 -43.35
C VAL A 4 34.28 -31.31 -42.07
N LEU A 5 34.10 -31.88 -40.87
CA LEU A 5 34.30 -31.17 -39.60
C LEU A 5 35.67 -31.39 -38.93
N GLN A 6 36.53 -32.26 -39.48
CA GLN A 6 37.79 -32.66 -38.80
C GLN A 6 39.01 -31.77 -39.17
N ASN A 7 38.89 -30.81 -40.10
CA ASN A 7 40.03 -30.04 -40.62
C ASN A 7 39.85 -28.51 -40.45
N ARG A 8 39.40 -28.03 -39.29
CA ARG A 8 39.65 -26.62 -38.91
C ARG A 8 40.92 -26.52 -38.06
N PRO A 9 41.85 -25.60 -38.38
CA PRO A 9 43.00 -25.35 -37.53
C PRO A 9 42.55 -24.91 -36.12
N PRO A 10 43.27 -25.29 -35.05
CA PRO A 10 42.85 -25.13 -33.65
C PRO A 10 42.51 -23.67 -33.27
N ALA A 11 43.23 -22.69 -33.82
CA ALA A 11 42.94 -21.27 -33.62
C ALA A 11 41.55 -20.84 -34.14
N GLN A 12 41.03 -21.52 -35.16
CA GLN A 12 39.75 -21.21 -35.81
C GLN A 12 38.55 -21.86 -35.08
N PHE A 13 38.81 -22.69 -34.08
CA PHE A 13 37.83 -23.23 -33.12
C PHE A 13 37.71 -22.29 -31.91
N GLU A 14 38.84 -21.87 -31.33
CA GLU A 14 38.88 -20.91 -30.21
C GLU A 14 38.24 -19.55 -30.55
N ILE A 15 38.52 -19.02 -31.75
CA ILE A 15 37.92 -17.74 -32.19
C ILE A 15 36.40 -17.87 -32.34
N THR A 16 35.89 -19.01 -32.82
CA THR A 16 34.43 -19.19 -32.95
C THR A 16 33.72 -19.34 -31.62
N ASP A 17 34.34 -19.99 -30.64
CA ASP A 17 33.77 -20.14 -29.30
C ASP A 17 33.74 -18.80 -28.55
N ALA A 18 34.79 -17.99 -28.69
CA ALA A 18 34.83 -16.63 -28.14
C ALA A 18 33.76 -15.72 -28.78
N VAL A 19 33.59 -15.77 -30.10
CA VAL A 19 32.56 -14.99 -30.81
C VAL A 19 31.15 -15.46 -30.44
N TYR A 20 30.93 -16.78 -30.33
CA TYR A 20 29.65 -17.34 -29.90
C TYR A 20 29.30 -16.93 -28.47
N ALA A 21 30.25 -17.00 -27.54
CA ALA A 21 30.07 -16.55 -26.16
C ALA A 21 29.75 -15.04 -26.09
N MET A 22 30.44 -14.21 -26.88
CA MET A 22 30.17 -12.77 -26.95
C MET A 22 28.76 -12.45 -27.47
N LEU A 23 28.31 -13.14 -28.53
CA LEU A 23 26.96 -12.97 -29.07
C LEU A 23 25.88 -13.40 -28.08
N LYS A 24 26.11 -14.51 -27.36
CA LYS A 24 25.21 -14.97 -26.29
C LYS A 24 25.13 -13.97 -25.15
N ALA A 25 26.27 -13.48 -24.65
CA ALA A 25 26.32 -12.47 -23.60
C ALA A 25 25.63 -11.16 -24.01
N THR A 26 25.78 -10.74 -25.28
CA THR A 26 25.12 -9.56 -25.84
C THR A 26 23.60 -9.75 -25.91
N ALA A 27 23.15 -10.95 -26.29
CA ALA A 27 21.73 -11.29 -26.31
C ALA A 27 21.12 -11.28 -24.89
N GLU A 28 21.78 -11.88 -23.92
CA GLU A 28 21.34 -11.88 -22.51
C GLU A 28 21.27 -10.45 -21.94
N ALA A 29 22.30 -9.62 -22.17
CA ALA A 29 22.33 -8.24 -21.71
C ALA A 29 21.18 -7.40 -22.29
N ASN A 30 20.88 -7.56 -23.58
CA ASN A 30 19.77 -6.86 -24.23
C ASN A 30 18.40 -7.26 -23.66
N ASN A 31 18.18 -8.55 -23.43
CA ASN A 31 16.94 -9.03 -22.83
C ASN A 31 16.79 -8.55 -21.37
N LEU A 32 17.87 -8.56 -20.60
CA LEU A 32 17.88 -8.06 -19.23
C LEU A 32 17.59 -6.55 -19.16
N ALA A 33 18.18 -5.77 -20.08
CA ALA A 33 17.91 -4.34 -20.18
C ALA A 33 16.44 -4.07 -20.55
N ALA A 34 15.89 -4.80 -21.53
CA ALA A 34 14.48 -4.68 -21.91
C ALA A 34 13.55 -5.04 -20.74
N LYS A 35 13.88 -6.09 -19.97
CA LYS A 35 13.16 -6.49 -18.76
C LYS A 35 13.20 -5.37 -17.70
N ALA A 36 14.37 -4.80 -17.43
CA ALA A 36 14.53 -3.72 -16.46
C ALA A 36 13.71 -2.48 -16.83
N VAL A 37 13.74 -2.05 -18.10
CA VAL A 37 12.95 -0.90 -18.59
C VAL A 37 11.44 -1.17 -18.47
N SER A 38 11.00 -2.38 -18.77
CA SER A 38 9.58 -2.76 -18.71
C SER A 38 9.09 -2.84 -17.26
N LYS A 39 9.92 -3.39 -16.36
CA LYS A 39 9.67 -3.40 -14.91
C LYS A 39 9.63 -1.99 -14.33
N GLU A 40 10.57 -1.13 -14.71
CA GLU A 40 10.60 0.26 -14.25
C GLU A 40 9.34 1.02 -14.70
N PHE A 41 8.85 0.77 -15.92
CA PHE A 41 7.57 1.31 -16.37
C PHE A 41 6.41 0.87 -15.47
N TYR A 42 6.32 -0.42 -15.13
CA TYR A 42 5.29 -0.94 -14.22
C TYR A 42 5.36 -0.26 -12.84
N ILE A 43 6.57 -0.17 -12.26
CA ILE A 43 6.79 0.49 -10.96
C ILE A 43 6.32 1.94 -11.02
N ARG A 44 6.79 2.72 -12.00
CA ARG A 44 6.42 4.15 -12.12
C ARG A 44 4.92 4.34 -12.31
N ALA A 45 4.28 3.53 -13.14
CA ALA A 45 2.85 3.61 -13.38
C ALA A 45 2.05 3.26 -12.11
N MET A 46 2.39 2.16 -11.42
CA MET A 46 1.75 1.81 -10.15
C MET A 46 1.97 2.89 -9.08
N GLU A 47 3.19 3.42 -8.95
CA GLU A 47 3.51 4.49 -8.00
C GLU A 47 2.66 5.75 -8.20
N GLN A 48 2.36 6.11 -9.46
CA GLN A 48 1.52 7.27 -9.76
C GLN A 48 0.09 7.12 -9.24
N HIS A 49 -0.42 5.89 -9.17
CA HIS A 49 -1.78 5.59 -8.72
C HIS A 49 -1.84 5.20 -7.23
N CYS A 50 -0.96 4.32 -6.75
CA CYS A 50 -0.99 3.76 -5.39
C CYS A 50 0.24 4.10 -4.52
N GLY A 51 1.13 5.00 -4.96
CA GLY A 51 2.32 5.43 -4.20
C GLY A 51 1.99 6.09 -2.86
N GLY A 52 3.00 6.28 -1.99
CA GLY A 52 2.83 6.66 -0.58
C GLY A 52 1.90 7.85 -0.31
N ASP A 53 1.94 8.88 -1.17
CA ASP A 53 1.13 10.12 -1.03
C ASP A 53 -0.32 9.98 -1.55
N ARG A 54 -0.69 8.83 -2.13
CA ARG A 54 -2.02 8.57 -2.68
C ARG A 54 -2.94 7.88 -1.65
N PRO A 55 -4.24 8.23 -1.62
CA PRO A 55 -5.21 7.61 -0.72
C PRO A 55 -5.41 6.12 -1.03
N TYR A 56 -6.03 5.40 -0.10
CA TYR A 56 -6.40 3.99 -0.26
C TYR A 56 -7.25 3.78 -1.52
N ILE A 57 -6.93 2.72 -2.28
CA ILE A 57 -7.69 2.26 -3.44
C ILE A 57 -8.35 0.93 -3.10
N HIS A 58 -9.63 0.77 -3.47
CA HIS A 58 -10.35 -0.49 -3.25
C HIS A 58 -9.68 -1.67 -3.99
N PRO A 59 -9.60 -2.89 -3.41
CA PRO A 59 -8.83 -4.00 -4.00
C PRO A 59 -9.25 -4.37 -5.42
N ASN A 60 -10.56 -4.35 -5.71
CA ASN A 60 -11.08 -4.61 -7.06
C ASN A 60 -10.56 -3.60 -8.09
N GLN A 61 -10.48 -2.32 -7.72
CA GLN A 61 -9.97 -1.27 -8.60
C GLN A 61 -8.45 -1.38 -8.75
N LEU A 62 -7.75 -1.76 -7.68
CA LEU A 62 -6.31 -2.00 -7.69
C LEU A 62 -5.94 -3.18 -8.59
N GLU A 63 -6.73 -4.26 -8.59
CA GLU A 63 -6.55 -5.42 -9.48
C GLU A 63 -6.82 -5.08 -10.96
N LEU A 64 -7.85 -4.29 -11.25
CA LEU A 64 -8.12 -3.79 -12.60
C LEU A 64 -6.95 -2.95 -13.13
N LEU A 65 -6.50 -1.98 -12.33
CA LEU A 65 -5.35 -1.15 -12.67
C LEU A 65 -4.08 -1.99 -12.88
N HIS A 66 -3.81 -2.94 -11.98
CA HIS A 66 -2.68 -3.86 -12.12
C HIS A 66 -2.74 -4.63 -13.44
N SER A 67 -3.91 -5.15 -13.82
CA SER A 67 -4.10 -5.88 -15.07
C SER A 67 -3.77 -5.02 -16.29
N GLU A 68 -4.23 -3.77 -16.31
CA GLU A 68 -3.96 -2.81 -17.38
C GLU A 68 -2.46 -2.48 -17.48
N VAL A 69 -1.84 -2.09 -16.37
CA VAL A 69 -0.42 -1.70 -16.33
C VAL A 69 0.49 -2.90 -16.61
N ARG A 70 0.15 -4.09 -16.11
CA ARG A 70 0.88 -5.33 -16.43
C ARG A 70 0.84 -5.59 -17.92
N ARG A 71 -0.33 -5.52 -18.56
CA ARG A 71 -0.47 -5.72 -20.01
C ARG A 71 0.42 -4.76 -20.79
N GLU A 72 0.43 -3.48 -20.42
CA GLU A 72 1.27 -2.47 -21.06
C GLU A 72 2.77 -2.71 -20.85
N SER A 73 3.18 -3.13 -19.64
CA SER A 73 4.56 -3.48 -19.34
C SER A 73 5.05 -4.68 -20.18
N ILE A 74 4.23 -5.73 -20.31
CA ILE A 74 4.55 -6.89 -21.15
C ILE A 74 4.61 -6.52 -22.63
N GLU A 75 3.70 -5.67 -23.10
CA GLU A 75 3.73 -5.20 -24.48
C GLU A 75 5.01 -4.38 -24.75
N LYS A 76 5.42 -3.54 -23.80
CA LYS A 76 6.68 -2.79 -23.87
C LYS A 76 7.90 -3.69 -23.95
N PHE A 77 7.88 -4.80 -23.22
CA PHE A 77 8.91 -5.84 -23.32
C PHE A 77 8.90 -6.52 -24.70
N ARG A 78 7.72 -6.83 -25.26
CA ARG A 78 7.57 -7.50 -26.56
C ARG A 78 8.04 -6.64 -27.73
N VAL A 79 7.70 -5.34 -27.74
CA VAL A 79 8.06 -4.41 -28.81
C VAL A 79 9.55 -4.01 -28.77
N ALA A 80 10.24 -4.17 -27.64
CA ALA A 80 11.67 -3.88 -27.54
C ALA A 80 12.49 -4.71 -28.54
N ARG A 81 13.49 -4.09 -29.21
CA ARG A 81 14.40 -4.82 -30.11
C ARG A 81 15.30 -5.74 -29.27
N LYS A 82 15.15 -7.06 -29.46
CA LYS A 82 15.88 -8.11 -28.72
C LYS A 82 16.73 -8.95 -29.69
N MET A 83 17.81 -9.55 -29.20
CA MET A 83 18.64 -10.53 -29.91
C MET A 83 18.52 -11.90 -29.23
N GLY A 84 18.76 -13.01 -29.93
CA GLY A 84 18.84 -14.35 -29.31
C GLY A 84 17.64 -15.29 -29.47
N GLY A 85 16.68 -14.96 -30.34
CA GLY A 85 15.54 -15.84 -30.67
C GLY A 85 14.38 -15.77 -29.67
N GLU A 86 13.22 -16.33 -30.05
CA GLU A 86 11.98 -16.23 -29.27
C GLU A 86 12.03 -16.98 -27.93
N GLN A 87 12.75 -18.10 -27.86
CA GLN A 87 12.80 -18.93 -26.63
C GLN A 87 13.51 -18.23 -25.47
N LEU A 88 14.65 -17.56 -25.73
CA LEU A 88 15.35 -16.77 -24.72
C LEU A 88 14.47 -15.61 -24.24
N SER A 89 13.84 -14.91 -25.20
CA SER A 89 12.93 -13.81 -24.90
C SER A 89 11.71 -14.25 -24.09
N GLN A 90 11.16 -15.45 -24.33
CA GLN A 90 10.02 -15.98 -23.58
C GLN A 90 10.38 -16.26 -22.12
N SER A 91 11.57 -16.82 -21.85
CA SER A 91 12.05 -17.02 -20.47
C SER A 91 12.11 -15.71 -19.70
N TYR A 92 12.71 -14.66 -20.29
CA TYR A 92 12.78 -13.34 -19.64
C TYR A 92 11.41 -12.66 -19.50
N GLN A 93 10.47 -12.91 -20.41
CA GLN A 93 9.09 -12.44 -20.27
C GLN A 93 8.41 -13.11 -19.08
N GLN A 94 8.56 -14.43 -18.93
CA GLN A 94 8.00 -15.15 -17.80
C GLN A 94 8.60 -14.68 -16.47
N ASP A 95 9.92 -14.45 -16.43
CA ASP A 95 10.57 -13.88 -15.25
C ASP A 95 10.08 -12.46 -14.95
N LEU A 96 9.82 -11.64 -15.98
CA LEU A 96 9.23 -10.30 -15.81
C LEU A 96 7.82 -10.39 -15.22
N GLU A 97 6.99 -11.32 -15.71
CA GLU A 97 5.65 -11.53 -15.19
C GLU A 97 5.65 -11.97 -13.72
N ASN A 98 6.58 -12.85 -13.34
CA ASN A 98 6.76 -13.27 -11.95
C ASN A 98 7.20 -12.11 -11.05
N GLU A 99 8.19 -11.31 -11.48
CA GLU A 99 8.64 -10.14 -10.72
C GLU A 99 7.54 -9.07 -10.58
N ILE A 100 6.71 -8.88 -11.62
CA ILE A 100 5.54 -7.99 -11.57
C ILE A 100 4.51 -8.51 -10.56
N ALA A 101 4.28 -9.83 -10.50
CA ALA A 101 3.37 -10.43 -9.53
C ALA A 101 3.88 -10.26 -8.08
N GLU A 102 5.17 -10.43 -7.83
CA GLU A 102 5.78 -10.16 -6.53
C GLU A 102 5.67 -8.67 -6.14
N LEU A 103 5.95 -7.76 -7.07
CA LEU A 103 5.76 -6.32 -6.86
C LEU A 103 4.30 -5.99 -6.54
N PHE A 104 3.34 -6.63 -7.22
CA PHE A 104 1.92 -6.43 -6.96
C PHE A 104 1.52 -6.86 -5.55
N LEU A 105 2.04 -7.98 -5.04
CA LEU A 105 1.81 -8.39 -3.64
C LEU A 105 2.32 -7.33 -2.66
N ASN A 106 3.49 -6.73 -2.94
CA ASN A 106 4.02 -5.64 -2.12
C ASN A 106 3.13 -4.39 -2.18
N TYR A 107 2.63 -4.01 -3.36
CA TYR A 107 1.70 -2.89 -3.51
C TYR A 107 0.35 -3.16 -2.84
N LYS A 108 -0.17 -4.39 -2.90
CA LYS A 108 -1.37 -4.81 -2.17
C LYS A 108 -1.19 -4.64 -0.66
N LYS A 109 -0.09 -5.16 -0.13
CA LYS A 109 0.26 -5.02 1.30
C LYS A 109 0.45 -3.54 1.70
N HIS A 110 1.08 -2.74 0.85
CA HIS A 110 1.27 -1.30 1.09
C HIS A 110 -0.05 -0.53 1.03
N ASN A 111 -0.97 -0.91 0.13
CA ASN A 111 -2.29 -0.31 0.06
C ASN A 111 -3.16 -0.73 1.26
N ASP A 112 -3.08 -1.99 1.67
CA ASP A 112 -3.79 -2.49 2.86
C ASP A 112 -3.28 -1.83 4.15
N SER A 113 -1.99 -1.53 4.26
CA SER A 113 -1.48 -0.80 5.43
C SER A 113 -2.02 0.63 5.51
N LYS A 114 -2.32 1.29 4.38
CA LYS A 114 -3.05 2.57 4.36
C LYS A 114 -4.48 2.40 4.88
N ASN A 115 -5.10 1.26 4.61
CA ASN A 115 -6.43 0.93 5.14
C ASN A 115 -6.37 0.69 6.66
N VAL A 116 -5.34 0.04 7.20
CA VAL A 116 -5.22 -0.20 8.66
C VAL A 116 -5.19 1.11 9.46
N PHE A 117 -4.56 2.18 8.94
CA PHE A 117 -4.60 3.49 9.60
C PHE A 117 -5.97 4.19 9.52
N ALA A 118 -6.73 3.99 8.44
CA ALA A 118 -8.10 4.48 8.33
C ALA A 118 -9.04 3.65 9.22
N PHE A 119 -8.91 2.33 9.19
CA PHE A 119 -9.69 1.35 9.94
C PHE A 119 -9.43 1.40 11.45
N SER A 120 -8.23 1.80 11.88
CA SER A 120 -7.93 2.02 13.30
C SER A 120 -8.57 3.29 13.84
N ARG A 121 -8.93 4.27 13.00
CA ARG A 121 -9.44 5.56 13.47
C ARG A 121 -10.81 5.42 14.11
N THR A 122 -11.71 4.66 13.51
CA THR A 122 -13.06 4.40 14.02
C THR A 122 -13.05 3.81 15.44
N PRO A 123 -12.34 2.69 15.73
CA PRO A 123 -12.25 2.16 17.08
C PRO A 123 -11.54 3.12 18.03
N THR A 124 -10.46 3.79 17.62
CA THR A 124 -9.79 4.78 18.47
C THR A 124 -10.71 5.94 18.85
N THR A 125 -11.55 6.41 17.93
CA THR A 125 -12.49 7.52 18.17
C THR A 125 -13.56 7.12 19.17
N PHE A 126 -14.20 5.96 18.98
CA PHE A 126 -15.24 5.48 19.91
C PHE A 126 -14.68 5.16 21.30
N ILE A 127 -13.53 4.49 21.38
CA ILE A 127 -12.87 4.19 22.68
C ILE A 127 -12.49 5.49 23.39
N SER A 128 -11.94 6.47 22.66
CA SER A 128 -11.57 7.76 23.26
C SER A 128 -12.80 8.53 23.73
N CYS A 129 -13.90 8.49 22.98
CA CYS A 129 -15.17 9.10 23.36
C CYS A 129 -15.75 8.44 24.64
N MET A 130 -15.71 7.10 24.71
CA MET A 130 -16.10 6.35 25.90
C MET A 130 -15.30 6.77 27.14
N VAL A 131 -13.97 6.85 27.02
CA VAL A 131 -13.10 7.25 28.14
C VAL A 131 -13.44 8.66 28.62
N ILE A 132 -13.60 9.63 27.70
CA ILE A 132 -13.94 11.01 28.06
C ILE A 132 -15.31 11.08 28.74
N CYS A 133 -16.33 10.44 28.16
CA CYS A 133 -17.68 10.40 28.75
C CYS A 133 -17.67 9.77 30.14
N TYR A 134 -16.91 8.68 30.33
CA TYR A 134 -16.78 8.01 31.62
C TYR A 134 -16.07 8.89 32.67
N LEU A 135 -15.01 9.59 32.29
CA LEU A 135 -14.31 10.52 33.18
C LEU A 135 -15.20 11.70 33.59
N ILE A 136 -15.95 12.28 32.65
CA ILE A 136 -16.89 13.38 32.94
C ILE A 136 -18.02 12.89 33.85
N ALA A 137 -18.57 11.71 33.57
CA ALA A 137 -19.58 11.08 34.41
C ALA A 137 -19.09 10.88 35.86
N GLY A 138 -17.87 10.38 36.04
CA GLY A 138 -17.26 10.25 37.37
C GLY A 138 -17.06 11.58 38.09
N LEU A 139 -16.65 12.64 37.38
CA LEU A 139 -16.54 13.99 37.96
C LEU A 139 -17.91 14.56 38.38
N LEU A 140 -18.94 14.35 37.57
CA LEU A 140 -20.32 14.78 37.88
C LEU A 140 -20.90 14.04 39.08
N ASP A 141 -20.58 12.76 39.22
CA ASP A 141 -21.00 11.93 40.35
C ASP A 141 -20.42 12.44 41.68
N VAL A 142 -19.13 12.82 41.67
CA VAL A 142 -18.47 13.46 42.83
C VAL A 142 -19.10 14.81 43.19
N MET A 143 -19.59 15.55 42.20
CA MET A 143 -20.32 16.81 42.41
C MET A 143 -21.79 16.62 42.81
N TRP A 144 -22.24 15.37 43.03
CA TRP A 144 -23.63 15.00 43.34
C TRP A 144 -24.65 15.42 42.26
N LEU A 145 -24.20 15.54 41.00
CA LEU A 145 -25.04 15.89 39.84
C LEU A 145 -25.55 14.63 39.14
N GLY A 146 -26.25 13.77 39.88
CA GLY A 146 -26.68 12.45 39.42
C GLY A 146 -27.54 12.46 38.14
N GLY A 147 -28.35 13.49 37.92
CA GLY A 147 -29.16 13.61 36.69
C GLY A 147 -28.33 13.71 35.41
N LEU A 148 -27.21 14.44 35.45
CA LEU A 148 -26.32 14.58 34.31
C LEU A 148 -25.47 13.32 34.10
N ASN A 149 -25.11 12.62 35.17
CA ASN A 149 -24.37 11.35 35.12
C ASN A 149 -25.07 10.33 34.19
N PHE A 150 -26.40 10.19 34.30
CA PHE A 150 -27.16 9.28 33.44
C PHE A 150 -27.04 9.58 31.94
N ILE A 151 -26.95 10.86 31.56
CA ILE A 151 -26.82 11.27 30.15
C ILE A 151 -25.46 10.81 29.59
N PHE A 152 -24.38 11.03 30.33
CA PHE A 152 -23.04 10.62 29.91
C PHE A 152 -22.86 9.09 29.91
N MET A 153 -23.46 8.39 30.88
CA MET A 153 -23.48 6.93 30.91
C MET A 153 -24.30 6.34 29.76
N PHE A 154 -25.44 6.94 29.42
CA PHE A 154 -26.21 6.54 28.25
C PHE A 154 -25.42 6.76 26.95
N ALA A 155 -24.75 7.91 26.81
CA ALA A 155 -23.89 8.20 25.66
C ALA A 155 -22.75 7.18 25.53
N PHE A 156 -22.13 6.77 26.65
CA PHE A 156 -21.13 5.71 26.68
C PHE A 156 -21.69 4.40 26.10
N TRP A 157 -22.87 3.96 26.56
CA TRP A 157 -23.50 2.73 26.08
C TRP A 157 -23.86 2.78 24.60
N VAL A 158 -24.30 3.94 24.10
CA VAL A 158 -24.54 4.15 22.67
C VAL A 158 -23.24 3.97 21.87
N CYS A 159 -22.14 4.59 22.30
CA CYS A 159 -20.83 4.39 21.64
C CYS A 159 -20.40 2.92 21.68
N PHE A 160 -20.72 2.19 22.75
CA PHE A 160 -20.34 0.78 22.90
C PHE A 160 -21.11 -0.12 21.94
N VAL A 161 -22.41 0.10 21.81
CA VAL A 161 -23.23 -0.61 20.83
C VAL A 161 -22.76 -0.28 19.41
N LEU A 162 -22.49 0.99 19.09
CA LEU A 162 -21.98 1.39 17.76
C LEU A 162 -20.64 0.70 17.44
N LEU A 163 -19.71 0.64 18.40
CA LEU A 163 -18.44 -0.06 18.22
C LEU A 163 -18.63 -1.57 18.02
N THR A 164 -19.58 -2.18 18.74
CA THR A 164 -19.89 -3.61 18.62
C THR A 164 -20.53 -3.94 17.26
N VAL A 165 -21.48 -3.11 16.82
CA VAL A 165 -22.11 -3.22 15.49
C VAL A 165 -21.06 -3.03 14.40
N TRP A 166 -20.19 -2.04 14.54
CA TRP A 166 -19.08 -1.84 13.62
C TRP A 166 -18.17 -3.07 13.56
N LEU A 167 -17.73 -3.60 14.70
CA LEU A 167 -16.90 -4.80 14.76
C LEU A 167 -17.59 -6.00 14.10
N TYR A 168 -18.89 -6.14 14.31
CA TYR A 168 -19.70 -7.17 13.68
C TYR A 168 -19.77 -7.02 12.15
N THR A 169 -20.02 -5.82 11.62
CA THR A 169 -20.05 -5.59 10.16
C THR A 169 -18.70 -5.95 9.51
N LYS A 170 -17.59 -5.66 10.18
CA LYS A 170 -16.25 -5.95 9.64
C LYS A 170 -15.86 -7.42 9.78
N TYR A 171 -16.34 -8.11 10.81
CA TYR A 171 -16.11 -9.55 10.98
C TYR A 171 -17.00 -10.40 10.05
N SER A 172 -18.28 -10.04 9.93
CA SER A 172 -19.26 -10.78 9.13
C SER A 172 -19.13 -10.48 7.63
N GLY A 173 -18.68 -9.28 7.26
CA GLY A 173 -18.61 -8.83 5.86
C GLY A 173 -19.98 -8.60 5.19
N GLU A 174 -21.07 -8.90 5.89
CA GLU A 174 -22.46 -8.70 5.47
C GLU A 174 -22.96 -7.33 5.97
N TYR A 175 -23.72 -6.61 5.15
CA TYR A 175 -24.17 -5.22 5.42
C TYR A 175 -23.01 -4.21 5.60
N SER A 176 -22.02 -4.23 4.70
CA SER A 176 -20.89 -3.29 4.71
C SER A 176 -21.32 -1.82 4.72
N GLU A 177 -22.46 -1.50 4.10
CA GLU A 177 -23.07 -0.17 4.08
C GLU A 177 -23.28 0.41 5.50
N ILE A 178 -23.74 -0.41 6.45
CA ILE A 178 -23.95 0.03 7.86
C ILE A 178 -22.61 0.37 8.51
N GLY A 179 -21.56 -0.42 8.22
CA GLY A 179 -20.20 -0.15 8.68
C GLY A 179 -19.67 1.17 8.13
N GLU A 180 -19.94 1.48 6.87
CA GLU A 180 -19.54 2.74 6.22
C GLU A 180 -20.23 3.97 6.85
N TYR A 181 -21.52 3.88 7.20
CA TYR A 181 -22.20 4.96 7.93
C TYR A 181 -21.59 5.21 9.31
N ILE A 182 -21.18 4.13 10.01
CA ILE A 182 -20.53 4.25 11.32
C ILE A 182 -19.13 4.86 11.18
N ASP A 183 -18.37 4.45 10.16
CA ASP A 183 -17.07 5.03 9.82
C ASP A 183 -17.19 6.54 9.53
N TYR A 184 -18.19 6.95 8.74
CA TYR A 184 -18.48 8.36 8.47
C TYR A 184 -18.81 9.13 9.75
N PHE A 185 -19.65 8.58 10.63
CA PHE A 185 -19.98 9.23 11.91
C PHE A 185 -18.73 9.39 12.80
N ALA A 186 -17.87 8.37 12.86
CA ALA A 186 -16.62 8.46 13.60
C ALA A 186 -15.69 9.53 13.04
N ASP A 187 -15.57 9.67 11.71
CA ASP A 187 -14.80 10.74 11.10
C ASP A 187 -15.35 12.13 11.44
N VAL A 188 -16.68 12.31 11.45
CA VAL A 188 -17.31 13.56 11.88
C VAL A 188 -16.94 13.89 13.33
N VAL A 189 -17.02 12.90 14.24
CA VAL A 189 -16.65 13.09 15.66
C VAL A 189 -15.16 13.40 15.80
N TRP A 190 -14.30 12.68 15.08
CA TRP A 190 -12.85 12.87 15.09
C TRP A 190 -12.47 14.29 14.65
N ASN A 191 -12.98 14.73 13.51
CA ASN A 191 -12.63 16.02 12.92
C ASN A 191 -13.20 17.20 13.73
N ASN A 192 -14.38 17.04 14.36
CA ASN A 192 -15.01 18.12 15.11
C ASN A 192 -14.60 18.19 16.60
N ALA A 193 -14.29 17.07 17.24
CA ALA A 193 -13.98 17.04 18.68
C ALA A 193 -12.50 16.79 18.95
N PHE A 194 -11.94 15.73 18.39
CA PHE A 194 -10.58 15.28 18.72
C PHE A 194 -9.50 16.13 18.04
N GLN A 195 -9.64 16.42 16.75
CA GLN A 195 -8.67 17.21 16.00
C GLN A 195 -8.47 18.63 16.53
N PRO A 196 -9.51 19.42 16.89
CA PRO A 196 -9.31 20.73 17.51
C PRO A 196 -8.72 20.63 18.92
N ALA A 197 -9.09 19.61 19.71
CA ALA A 197 -8.51 19.41 21.05
C ALA A 197 -7.00 19.05 20.95
N TYR A 198 -6.66 18.13 20.06
CA TYR A 198 -5.28 17.68 19.82
C TYR A 198 -4.39 18.79 19.27
N SER A 199 -4.89 19.52 18.26
CA SER A 199 -4.14 20.65 17.68
C SER A 199 -3.93 21.80 18.66
N ARG A 200 -4.88 22.06 19.57
CA ARG A 200 -4.69 23.02 20.67
C ARG A 200 -3.63 22.55 21.64
N CYS A 201 -3.66 21.27 22.05
CA CYS A 201 -2.69 20.71 22.98
C CYS A 201 -1.26 20.72 22.40
N ILE A 202 -1.09 20.27 21.15
CA ILE A 202 0.21 20.32 20.46
C ILE A 202 0.69 21.75 20.29
N ARG A 203 -0.19 22.69 19.92
CA ARG A 203 0.20 24.10 19.77
C ARG A 203 0.72 24.66 21.08
N SER A 204 0.03 24.39 22.20
CA SER A 204 0.48 24.81 23.53
C SER A 204 1.81 24.15 23.92
N ALA A 205 1.99 22.86 23.64
CA ALA A 205 3.24 22.16 23.89
C ALA A 205 4.39 22.72 23.04
N MET A 206 4.20 22.92 21.73
CA MET A 206 5.18 23.55 20.84
C MET A 206 5.54 24.97 21.27
N GLN A 207 4.55 25.76 21.72
CA GLN A 207 4.80 27.10 22.25
C GLN A 207 5.65 27.07 23.53
N SER A 208 5.43 26.11 24.43
CA SER A 208 6.27 25.96 25.63
C SER A 208 7.72 25.54 25.30
N VAL A 209 7.93 24.74 24.26
CA VAL A 209 9.28 24.35 23.80
C VAL A 209 10.00 25.49 23.08
N LEU A 210 9.28 26.25 22.24
CA LEU A 210 9.82 27.41 21.53
C LEU A 210 10.08 28.60 22.47
N GLY A 211 9.33 28.73 23.56
CA GLY A 211 9.59 29.73 24.61
C GLY A 211 10.92 29.52 25.33
N HIS A 212 11.45 28.30 25.36
CA HIS A 212 12.75 27.97 25.96
C HIS A 212 13.96 28.12 25.02
N THR A 213 13.75 28.43 23.73
CA THR A 213 14.82 28.55 22.72
C THR A 213 15.04 29.98 22.23
N LYS A 214 14.54 30.99 22.95
CA LYS A 214 14.89 32.39 22.68
C LYS A 214 16.30 32.64 23.27
N PRO A 215 17.34 32.86 22.46
CA PRO A 215 18.63 33.29 22.99
C PRO A 215 18.48 34.76 23.43
N ASP A 216 18.95 35.05 24.64
CA ASP A 216 19.20 36.43 25.10
C ASP A 216 20.26 37.11 24.24
#